data_AF-A0A2N9LJI0-F1
#
_entry.id   AF-A0A2N9LJI0-F1
#
_cell.length_a   1.000
_cell.length_b   1.000
_cell.length_c   1.000
_cell.angle_alpha   90.00
_cell.angle_beta   90.00
_cell.angle_gamma   90.00
#
_symmetry.space_group_name_H-M   'P 1'
#
loop_
_entity.id
_entity.type
_entity.pdbx_description
1 polymer ?
#
loop_
_entity_poly.entity_id
_entity_poly.type
_entity_poly.pdbx_seq_one_letter_code
_entity_poly.pdbx_strand_id
1 'polypeptide(L)'
;MATPSELDHLLDVPLHFEAVLPGPTLRVGELLELAEGSLIRTGQPAGETVQVYAAGSLIGFAELAGANGHSAVRMVRFHAGRR
;
A
#
# COMPACT_ATOMS: atom_id res chain seq x y z
N MET A 1 20.84 7.82 -19.07
CA MET A 1 20.23 8.15 -17.77
C MET A 1 19.76 9.59 -17.86
N ALA A 2 18.50 9.86 -17.54
CA ALA A 2 18.00 11.24 -17.52
C ALA A 2 18.70 12.04 -16.40
N THR A 3 19.04 13.28 -16.66
CA THR A 3 19.51 14.22 -15.64
C THR A 3 18.35 14.68 -14.77
N PRO A 4 18.58 15.11 -13.52
CA PRO A 4 17.50 15.60 -12.66
C PRO A 4 16.65 16.69 -13.32
N SER A 5 17.29 17.61 -14.07
CA SER A 5 16.58 18.71 -14.73
C SER A 5 15.72 18.26 -15.92
N GLU A 6 16.07 17.15 -16.58
CA GLU A 6 15.20 16.55 -17.60
C GLU A 6 13.91 15.97 -17.00
N LEU A 7 13.87 15.68 -15.70
CA LEU A 7 12.72 15.14 -14.99
C LEU A 7 11.85 16.21 -14.31
N ASP A 8 12.23 17.48 -14.34
CA ASP A 8 11.52 18.57 -13.61
C ASP A 8 10.04 18.64 -13.99
N HIS A 9 9.70 18.39 -15.25
CA HIS A 9 8.33 18.40 -15.76
C HIS A 9 7.46 17.25 -15.20
N LEU A 10 8.06 16.21 -14.62
CA LEU A 10 7.34 15.08 -14.03
C LEU A 10 6.99 15.30 -12.55
N LEU A 11 7.51 16.34 -11.91
CA LEU A 11 7.32 16.58 -10.48
C LEU A 11 5.84 16.83 -10.12
N ASP A 12 5.07 17.37 -11.06
CA ASP A 12 3.65 17.67 -10.89
C ASP A 12 2.73 16.54 -11.40
N VAL A 13 3.28 15.41 -11.84
CA VAL A 13 2.48 14.28 -12.29
C VAL A 13 1.80 13.63 -11.08
N PRO A 14 0.45 13.61 -11.04
CA PRO A 14 -0.26 13.00 -9.92
C PRO A 14 -0.02 11.49 -9.89
N LEU A 15 0.28 10.96 -8.70
CA LEU A 15 0.49 9.53 -8.48
C LEU A 15 -0.60 8.96 -7.56
N HIS A 16 -1.09 7.78 -7.92
CA HIS A 16 -1.98 7.01 -7.05
C HIS A 16 -1.15 6.28 -5.99
N PHE A 17 -1.50 6.50 -4.72
CA PHE A 17 -0.87 5.85 -3.58
C PHE A 17 -1.83 4.89 -2.90
N GLU A 18 -1.33 3.69 -2.58
CA GLU A 18 -2.11 2.65 -1.93
C GLU A 18 -1.35 2.12 -0.71
N ALA A 19 -2.02 2.09 0.44
CA ALA A 19 -1.54 1.36 1.61
C ALA A 19 -2.31 0.04 1.71
N VAL A 20 -1.61 -1.07 1.55
CA VAL A 20 -2.23 -2.39 1.35
C VAL A 20 -1.94 -3.27 2.56
N LEU A 21 -3.02 -3.77 3.19
CA LEU A 21 -2.97 -4.90 4.10
C LEU A 21 -3.14 -6.19 3.26
N PRO A 22 -2.14 -7.07 3.18
CA PRO A 22 -2.23 -8.27 2.35
C PRO A 22 -3.36 -9.19 2.82
N GLY A 23 -4.28 -9.48 1.90
CA GLY A 23 -5.31 -10.51 2.07
C GLY A 23 -4.79 -11.91 1.72
N PRO A 24 -5.56 -12.96 2.03
CA PRO A 24 -5.26 -14.31 1.57
C PRO A 24 -5.54 -14.44 0.06
N THR A 25 -4.91 -15.41 -0.58
CA THR A 25 -5.37 -15.87 -1.91
C THR A 25 -6.53 -16.82 -1.73
N LEU A 26 -7.65 -16.55 -2.40
CA LEU A 26 -8.85 -17.39 -2.38
C LEU A 26 -9.04 -18.08 -3.73
N ARG A 27 -9.52 -19.32 -3.71
CA ARG A 27 -10.08 -19.97 -4.90
C ARG A 27 -11.37 -19.26 -5.28
N VAL A 28 -11.73 -19.33 -6.56
CA VAL A 28 -12.98 -18.71 -7.06
C VAL A 28 -14.21 -19.20 -6.29
N GLY A 29 -14.30 -20.50 -5.98
CA GLY A 29 -15.40 -21.04 -5.18
C GLY A 29 -15.48 -20.41 -3.78
N GLU A 30 -14.35 -20.29 -3.08
CA GLU A 30 -14.28 -19.67 -1.74
C GLU A 30 -14.69 -18.19 -1.77
N LEU A 31 -14.33 -17.47 -2.85
CA LEU A 31 -14.74 -16.08 -3.05
C LEU A 31 -16.25 -15.95 -3.27
N LEU A 32 -16.85 -16.87 -4.04
CA LEU A 32 -18.29 -16.87 -4.33
C LEU A 32 -19.14 -17.29 -3.14
N GLU A 33 -18.57 -18.01 -2.18
CA GLU A 33 -19.21 -18.41 -0.93
C GLU A 33 -19.20 -17.31 0.15
N LEU A 34 -18.48 -16.20 -0.07
CA LEU A 34 -18.48 -15.08 0.87
C LEU A 34 -19.90 -14.50 1.01
N ALA A 35 -20.28 -14.24 2.25
CA ALA A 35 -21.55 -13.62 2.61
C ALA A 35 -21.32 -12.54 3.67
N GLU A 36 -22.36 -11.77 3.97
CA GLU A 36 -22.32 -10.83 5.10
C GLU A 36 -21.95 -11.59 6.38
N GLY A 37 -20.95 -11.07 7.11
CA GLY A 37 -20.41 -11.70 8.31
C GLY A 37 -19.28 -12.71 8.08
N SER A 38 -18.89 -13.00 6.83
CA SER A 38 -17.69 -13.83 6.56
C SER A 38 -16.41 -13.17 7.10
N LEU A 39 -15.58 -13.98 7.76
CA LEU A 39 -14.29 -13.54 8.30
C LEU A 39 -13.16 -13.91 7.33
N ILE A 40 -12.52 -12.91 6.75
CA ILE A 40 -11.33 -13.10 5.90
C ILE A 40 -10.08 -12.87 6.74
N ARG A 41 -9.29 -13.92 6.94
CA ARG A 41 -8.05 -13.84 7.71
C ARG A 41 -6.92 -13.27 6.86
N THR A 42 -6.28 -12.21 7.32
CA THR A 42 -5.04 -11.71 6.74
C THR A 42 -3.85 -12.46 7.32
N GLY A 43 -2.77 -12.56 6.55
CA GLY A 43 -1.52 -13.20 7.03
C GLY A 43 -0.67 -12.29 7.93
N GLN A 44 -1.04 -11.01 8.03
CA GLN A 44 -0.27 -10.00 8.76
C GLN A 44 -0.71 -9.97 10.24
N PRO A 45 0.22 -10.12 11.20
CA PRO A 45 -0.07 -9.88 12.62
C PRO A 45 -0.65 -8.49 12.87
N ALA A 46 -1.54 -8.36 13.85
CA ALA A 46 -2.04 -7.05 14.28
C ALA A 46 -0.88 -6.18 14.82
N GLY A 47 -0.85 -4.91 14.43
CA GLY A 47 0.21 -3.96 14.82
C GLY A 47 1.45 -3.98 13.92
N GLU A 48 1.50 -4.85 12.91
CA GLU A 48 2.55 -4.83 11.90
C GLU A 48 2.38 -3.68 10.89
N THR A 49 3.47 -3.37 10.20
CA THR A 49 3.47 -2.38 9.12
C THR A 49 2.73 -2.89 7.89
N VAL A 50 2.04 -1.99 7.18
CA VAL A 50 1.43 -2.23 5.86
C VAL A 50 2.38 -1.82 4.75
N GLN A 51 2.23 -2.43 3.58
CA GLN A 51 3.01 -2.06 2.39
C GLN A 51 2.40 -0.82 1.74
N VAL A 52 3.24 0.09 1.27
CA VAL A 52 2.82 1.30 0.55
C VAL A 52 3.32 1.25 -0.88
N TYR A 53 2.41 1.47 -1.81
CA TYR A 53 2.65 1.46 -3.25
C TYR A 53 2.41 2.85 -3.84
N ALA A 54 3.20 3.22 -4.84
CA ALA A 54 2.93 4.34 -5.73
C ALA A 54 2.90 3.81 -7.17
N ALA A 55 1.78 4.02 -7.86
CA ALA A 55 1.57 3.48 -9.22
C ALA A 55 1.93 1.98 -9.34
N GLY A 56 1.51 1.17 -8.36
CA GLY A 56 1.78 -0.27 -8.32
C GLY A 56 3.21 -0.68 -7.93
N SER A 57 4.12 0.28 -7.71
CA SER A 57 5.50 0.00 -7.27
C SER A 57 5.62 0.12 -5.75
N LEU A 58 6.22 -0.88 -5.09
CA LEU A 58 6.46 -0.84 -3.65
C LEU A 58 7.45 0.27 -3.29
N ILE A 59 7.00 1.27 -2.53
CA ILE A 59 7.82 2.41 -2.10
C ILE A 59 8.22 2.36 -0.64
N GLY A 60 7.60 1.48 0.17
CA GLY A 60 7.91 1.42 1.58
C GLY A 60 6.88 0.70 2.42
N PHE A 61 7.01 0.92 3.73
CA PHE A 61 6.24 0.29 4.79
C PHE A 61 5.81 1.36 5.79
N ALA A 62 4.58 1.28 6.24
CA ALA A 62 3.96 2.30 7.09
C ALA A 62 3.11 1.68 8.20
N GLU A 63 2.90 2.44 9.26
CA GLU A 63 1.92 2.12 10.29
C GLU A 63 0.60 2.83 10.00
N LEU A 64 -0.52 2.14 10.23
CA LEU A 64 -1.85 2.75 10.20
C LEU A 64 -2.00 3.69 11.40
N ALA A 65 -2.50 4.90 11.14
CA ALA A 65 -2.72 5.93 12.15
C ALA A 65 -4.06 6.64 11.94
N GLY A 66 -4.57 7.28 12.99
CA GLY A 66 -5.65 8.26 12.87
C GLY A 66 -5.07 9.68 12.92
N ALA A 67 -5.47 10.53 11.97
CA ALA A 67 -5.11 11.95 11.97
C ALA A 67 -6.36 12.78 11.71
N ASN A 68 -6.77 13.59 12.68
CA ASN A 68 -7.92 14.50 12.56
C ASN A 68 -9.23 13.81 12.10
N GLY A 69 -9.49 12.59 12.57
CA GLY A 69 -10.67 11.82 12.18
C GLY A 69 -10.54 11.10 10.84
N HIS A 70 -9.40 11.21 10.15
CA HIS A 70 -9.10 10.48 8.92
C HIS A 70 -8.16 9.30 9.19
N SER A 71 -8.33 8.22 8.42
CA SER A 71 -7.32 7.18 8.31
C SER A 71 -6.09 7.75 7.61
N ALA A 72 -4.94 7.60 8.23
CA ALA A 72 -3.64 8.05 7.74
C ALA A 72 -2.62 6.90 7.83
N VAL A 73 -1.50 7.07 7.14
CA VAL A 73 -0.35 6.16 7.26
C VAL A 73 0.89 6.95 7.61
N ARG A 74 1.66 6.45 8.58
CA ARG A 74 2.97 7.02 8.94
C ARG A 74 4.06 6.13 8.37
N MET A 75 4.84 6.66 7.43
CA MET A 75 5.96 5.95 6.84
C MET A 75 6.97 5.56 7.93
N VAL A 76 7.28 4.28 8.04
CA VAL A 76 8.29 3.74 8.97
C VAL A 76 9.59 3.47 8.23
N ARG A 77 9.49 2.99 6.98
CA ARG A 77 10.65 2.69 6.15
C ARG A 77 10.34 2.94 4.68
N PHE A 78 11.24 3.62 4.00
CA PHE A 78 11.22 3.75 2.54
C PHE A 78 11.99 2.60 1.88
N HIS A 79 11.49 2.12 0.75
CA HIS A 79 12.22 1.23 -0.14
C HIS A 79 13.00 2.11 -1.11
N ALA A 80 14.33 2.08 -1.03
CA ALA A 80 15.15 2.78 -2.01
C ALA A 80 14.96 2.10 -3.37
N GLY A 81 14.47 2.84 -4.36
CA GLY A 81 14.48 2.39 -5.75
C GLY A 81 15.91 1.96 -6.12
N ARG A 82 16.07 0.78 -6.72
CA ARG A 82 17.37 0.33 -7.22
C ARG A 82 17.92 1.41 -8.16
N ARG A 83 19.13 1.89 -7.86
CA ARG A 83 19.95 2.70 -8.79
C ARG A 83 20.33 1.86 -10.00
#